data_AF-A0A378XKH1-F1
#
_entry.id   AF-A0A378XKH1-F1
#
_cell.length_a   1.000
_cell.length_b   1.000
_cell.length_c   1.000
_cell.angle_alpha   90.00
_cell.angle_beta   90.00
_cell.angle_gamma   90.00
#
_symmetry.space_group_name_H-M   'P 1'
#
loop_
_entity.id
_entity.type
_entity.pdbx_description
1 polymer ?
#
loop_
_entity_poly.entity_id
_entity_poly.type
_entity_poly.pdbx_seq_one_letter_code
_entity_poly.pdbx_strand_id
1 'polypeptide(L)'
;MIIVLMLLCYFVLGMFLDDFAIAFITVPIFVPIVSELGFDTVRFAILFVLSMQTAYLTPPFGYNLFYMRSVTPKNISIYDIYVAALPFILLQTFGLIIVFLFPEIALWLPNKLF
;
A
#
# COMPACT_ATOMS: atom_id res chain seq x y z
N MET A 1 -8.57 11.81 -10.50
CA MET A 1 -8.26 12.67 -9.34
C MET A 1 -8.73 12.05 -8.03
N ILE A 2 -10.00 11.65 -7.90
CA ILE A 2 -10.56 11.04 -6.68
C ILE A 2 -9.79 9.77 -6.25
N ILE A 3 -9.49 8.86 -7.19
CA ILE A 3 -8.74 7.63 -6.89
C ILE A 3 -7.35 7.94 -6.32
N VAL A 4 -6.64 8.93 -6.86
CA VAL A 4 -5.31 9.31 -6.35
C VAL A 4 -5.42 9.86 -4.92
N LEU A 5 -6.45 10.65 -4.62
CA LEU A 5 -6.71 11.13 -3.25
C LEU A 5 -7.02 9.98 -2.30
N MET A 6 -7.78 8.97 -2.74
CA MET A 6 -8.03 7.76 -1.95
C MET A 6 -6.75 6.99 -1.67
N LEU A 7 -5.87 6.82 -2.67
CA LEU A 7 -4.57 6.14 -2.50
C LEU A 7 -3.63 6.92 -1.59
N LEU A 8 -3.61 8.25 -1.66
CA LEU A 8 -2.86 9.09 -0.74
C LEU A 8 -3.40 8.97 0.69
N CYS A 9 -4.72 8.97 0.85
CA CYS A 9 -5.37 8.73 2.14
C CYS A 9 -4.96 7.36 2.71
N TYR A 10 -4.99 6.31 1.90
CA TYR A 10 -4.50 4.98 2.26
C TYR A 10 -3.04 4.99 2.67
N PHE A 11 -2.17 5.64 1.90
CA PHE A 11 -0.76 5.73 2.26
C PHE A 11 -0.55 6.42 3.62
N VAL A 12 -1.28 7.50 3.89
CA VAL A 12 -1.23 8.21 5.18
C VAL A 12 -1.78 7.34 6.31
N LEU A 13 -2.94 6.70 6.13
CA LEU A 13 -3.54 5.83 7.14
C LEU A 13 -2.67 4.61 7.43
N GLY A 14 -2.10 3.98 6.40
CA GLY A 14 -1.24 2.80 6.51
C GLY A 14 0.09 3.07 7.21
N MET A 15 0.48 4.33 7.36
CA MET A 15 1.61 4.70 8.20
C MET A 15 1.31 4.62 9.71
N PHE A 16 0.03 4.53 10.12
CA PHE A 16 -0.37 4.54 11.54
C PHE A 16 -1.26 3.37 11.95
N LEU A 17 -2.09 2.87 11.03
CA LEU A 17 -3.10 1.86 11.27
C LEU A 17 -2.78 0.58 10.50
N ASP A 18 -3.33 -0.53 11.00
CA ASP A 18 -3.23 -1.83 10.35
C ASP A 18 -4.13 -1.91 9.09
N ASP A 19 -3.72 -2.68 8.09
CA ASP A 19 -4.36 -2.80 6.79
C ASP A 19 -5.77 -3.38 6.89
N PHE A 20 -5.99 -4.36 7.77
CA PHE A 20 -7.34 -4.85 8.04
C PHE A 20 -8.22 -3.78 8.67
N ALA A 21 -7.69 -3.03 9.64
CA ALA A 21 -8.44 -1.94 10.29
C ALA A 21 -8.83 -0.86 9.28
N ILE A 22 -7.92 -0.48 8.39
CA ILE A 22 -8.20 0.46 7.30
C ILE A 22 -9.27 -0.12 6.38
N ALA A 23 -9.11 -1.36 5.91
CA ALA A 23 -10.06 -2.00 5.02
C ALA A 23 -11.47 -2.03 5.61
N PHE A 24 -11.63 -2.40 6.88
CA PHE A 24 -12.94 -2.41 7.53
C PHE A 24 -13.61 -1.03 7.59
N ILE A 25 -12.83 0.03 7.74
CA ILE A 25 -13.35 1.41 7.79
C ILE A 25 -13.65 1.92 6.37
N THR A 26 -12.74 1.70 5.43
CA THR A 26 -12.76 2.40 4.14
C THR A 26 -13.44 1.62 3.03
N VAL A 27 -13.39 0.29 3.03
CA VAL A 27 -14.00 -0.55 1.97
C VAL A 27 -15.50 -0.27 1.82
N PRO A 28 -16.32 -0.22 2.90
CA PRO A 28 -17.74 0.06 2.78
C PRO A 28 -18.06 1.43 2.17
N ILE A 29 -17.12 2.37 2.28
CA ILE A 29 -17.28 3.75 1.80
C ILE A 29 -16.70 3.90 0.39
N PHE A 30 -15.51 3.39 0.14
CA PHE A 30 -14.75 3.65 -1.08
C PHE A 30 -15.19 2.74 -2.22
N VAL A 31 -15.56 1.47 -1.98
CA VAL A 31 -15.97 0.56 -3.05
C VAL A 31 -17.21 1.06 -3.80
N PRO A 32 -18.29 1.53 -3.15
CA PRO A 32 -19.43 2.11 -3.84
C PRO A 32 -19.03 3.31 -4.71
N ILE A 33 -18.22 4.23 -4.16
CA ILE A 33 -17.76 5.43 -4.88
C ILE A 33 -16.92 5.04 -6.12
N VAL A 34 -16.00 4.09 -5.96
CA VAL A 34 -15.15 3.59 -7.05
C VAL A 34 -16.00 2.95 -8.15
N SER A 35 -17.02 2.17 -7.78
CA SER A 35 -17.95 1.56 -8.73
C SER A 35 -18.79 2.60 -9.46
N GLU A 36 -19.28 3.64 -8.79
CA GLU A 36 -20.04 4.74 -9.41
C GLU A 36 -19.18 5.56 -10.39
N LEU A 37 -17.88 5.69 -10.09
CA LEU A 37 -16.91 6.32 -10.98
C LEU A 37 -16.53 5.45 -12.20
N GLY A 38 -17.10 4.24 -12.32
CA GLY A 38 -16.79 3.29 -13.39
C GLY A 38 -15.37 2.72 -13.31
N PHE A 39 -14.73 2.82 -12.14
CA PHE A 39 -13.40 2.28 -11.93
C PHE A 39 -13.50 0.82 -11.47
N ASP A 40 -12.64 -0.04 -12.02
CA ASP A 40 -12.63 -1.46 -11.70
C ASP A 40 -12.27 -1.69 -10.23
N THR A 41 -13.16 -2.37 -9.49
CA THR A 41 -13.04 -2.57 -8.04
C THR A 41 -11.91 -3.54 -7.70
N VAL A 42 -11.61 -4.51 -8.58
CA VAL A 42 -10.48 -5.45 -8.42
C VAL A 42 -9.16 -4.70 -8.51
N ARG A 43 -8.99 -3.85 -9.54
CA ARG A 43 -7.84 -2.97 -9.69
C ARG A 43 -7.68 -2.05 -8.49
N PHE A 44 -8.79 -1.50 -7.99
CA PHE A 44 -8.76 -0.65 -6.81
C PHE A 44 -8.29 -1.41 -5.56
N ALA A 45 -8.77 -2.63 -5.36
CA ALA A 45 -8.31 -3.49 -4.27
C ALA A 45 -6.82 -3.84 -4.39
N ILE A 46 -6.32 -4.10 -5.59
CA ILE A 46 -4.89 -4.37 -5.83
C ILE A 46 -4.06 -3.13 -5.51
N LEU A 47 -4.49 -1.95 -5.97
CA LEU A 47 -3.80 -0.69 -5.65
C LEU A 47 -3.81 -0.41 -4.13
N PHE A 48 -4.90 -0.71 -3.44
CA PHE A 48 -4.96 -0.64 -1.97
C PHE A 48 -3.89 -1.53 -1.32
N VAL A 49 -3.81 -2.81 -1.69
CA VAL A 49 -2.82 -3.74 -1.12
C VAL A 49 -1.39 -3.27 -1.37
N LEU A 50 -1.08 -2.78 -2.57
CA LEU A 50 0.25 -2.23 -2.90
C LEU A 50 0.55 -0.95 -2.10
N SER A 51 -0.44 -0.07 -1.92
CA SER A 51 -0.31 1.12 -1.07
C SER A 51 -0.02 0.74 0.38
N MET A 52 -0.71 -0.27 0.92
CA MET A 52 -0.49 -0.74 2.30
C MET A 52 0.91 -1.31 2.49
N GLN A 53 1.38 -2.16 1.56
CA GLN A 53 2.76 -2.68 1.62
C GLN A 53 3.80 -1.55 1.69
N THR A 54 3.61 -0.53 0.85
CA THR A 54 4.53 0.62 0.79
C THR A 54 4.47 1.43 2.08
N ALA A 55 3.27 1.67 2.61
CA ALA A 55 3.06 2.44 3.84
C ALA A 55 3.68 1.74 5.07
N TYR A 56 3.62 0.41 5.14
CA TYR A 56 4.19 -0.39 6.24
C TYR A 56 5.71 -0.32 6.31
N LEU A 57 6.37 -0.04 5.19
CA LEU A 57 7.81 0.18 5.12
C LEU A 57 8.19 1.66 5.22
N THR A 58 7.24 2.59 5.23
CA THR A 58 7.53 4.03 5.24
C THR A 58 7.47 4.57 6.68
N PRO A 59 8.51 5.28 7.17
CA PRO A 59 8.44 6.03 8.43
C PRO A 59 7.30 7.07 8.38
N PRO A 60 6.53 7.31 9.46
CA PRO A 60 6.99 7.48 10.85
C PRO A 60 6.80 6.27 11.78
N PHE A 61 5.83 5.38 11.53
CA PHE A 61 5.56 4.22 12.38
C PHE A 61 6.01 2.90 11.75
N GLY A 62 6.29 2.86 10.43
CA GLY A 62 6.83 1.73 9.67
C GLY A 62 6.77 0.39 10.39
N TYR A 63 5.58 -0.18 10.54
CA TYR A 63 5.30 -1.29 11.46
C TYR A 63 6.31 -2.45 11.30
N ASN A 64 6.62 -2.79 10.05
CA ASN A 64 7.59 -3.82 9.71
C ASN A 64 9.03 -3.46 10.11
N LEU A 65 9.40 -2.17 10.07
CA LEU A 65 10.72 -1.69 10.47
C LEU A 65 10.89 -1.75 12.00
N PHE A 66 9.86 -1.41 12.77
CA PHE A 66 9.87 -1.57 14.23
C PHE A 66 9.88 -3.05 14.63
N TYR A 67 9.13 -3.88 13.92
CA TYR A 67 9.21 -5.33 14.10
C TYR A 67 10.63 -5.83 13.84
N MET A 68 11.27 -5.41 12.74
CA MET A 68 12.65 -5.76 12.43
C MET A 68 13.61 -5.27 13.52
N ARG A 69 13.40 -4.08 14.09
CA ARG A 69 14.20 -3.57 15.21
C ARG A 69 14.13 -4.46 16.45
N SER A 70 13.00 -5.14 16.70
CA SER A 70 12.80 -6.02 17.86
C SER A 70 13.65 -7.29 17.82
N VAL A 71 13.97 -7.78 16.61
CA VAL A 71 14.77 -8.99 16.39
C VAL A 71 16.23 -8.70 16.03
N THR A 72 16.56 -7.44 15.74
CA THR A 72 17.90 -7.03 15.31
C THR A 72 18.82 -6.77 16.50
N PRO A 73 20.11 -7.19 16.45
CA PRO A 73 21.05 -6.98 17.54
C PRO A 73 21.21 -5.50 17.93
N LYS A 74 21.57 -5.26 19.20
CA LYS A 74 21.52 -3.92 19.83
C LYS A 74 22.44 -2.87 19.17
N ASN A 75 23.45 -3.31 18.42
CA ASN A 75 24.40 -2.46 17.71
C ASN A 75 23.81 -1.79 16.46
N ILE A 76 22.66 -2.25 15.95
CA ILE A 76 22.00 -1.65 14.79
C ILE A 76 20.91 -0.71 15.29
N SER A 77 20.97 0.54 14.86
CA SER A 77 19.98 1.56 15.21
C SER A 77 18.73 1.44 14.34
N ILE A 78 17.62 2.03 14.80
CA ILE A 78 16.41 2.13 13.96
C ILE A 78 16.67 2.96 12.70
N TYR A 79 17.60 3.93 12.77
CA TYR A 79 17.99 4.74 11.64
C TYR A 79 18.66 3.92 10.53
N ASP A 80 19.53 2.98 10.90
CA ASP A 80 20.17 2.08 9.93
C ASP A 80 19.13 1.24 9.18
N ILE A 81 18.10 0.76 9.89
CA ILE A 81 16.97 0.03 9.32
C ILE A 81 16.17 0.92 8.36
N TYR A 82 15.94 2.18 8.72
CA TYR A 82 15.20 3.13 7.87
C TYR A 82 15.93 3.43 6.57
N VAL A 83 17.25 3.68 6.65
CA VAL A 83 18.08 3.92 5.46
C VAL A 83 18.12 2.67 4.57
N ALA A 84 18.22 1.48 5.17
CA ALA A 84 18.18 0.22 4.43
C ALA A 84 16.82 -0.07 3.77
N ALA A 85 15.72 0.43 4.34
CA ALA A 85 14.37 0.27 3.79
C ALA A 85 14.09 1.17 2.59
N LEU A 86 14.75 2.33 2.49
CA LEU A 86 14.55 3.31 1.42
C LEU A 86 14.56 2.71 -0.01
N PRO A 87 15.54 1.88 -0.44
CA PRO A 87 15.52 1.26 -1.76
C PRO A 87 14.29 0.36 -1.99
N PHE A 88 13.80 -0.31 -0.95
CA PHE A 88 12.60 -1.15 -1.05
C PHE A 88 11.32 -0.31 -1.19
N ILE A 89 11.22 0.79 -0.45
CA ILE A 89 10.11 1.74 -0.57
C ILE A 89 10.06 2.30 -2.00
N LEU A 90 11.21 2.65 -2.57
CA LEU A 90 11.30 3.14 -3.95
C LEU A 90 10.83 2.09 -4.96
N LEU A 91 11.26 0.83 -4.81
CA LEU A 91 10.83 -0.26 -5.68
C LEU A 91 9.32 -0.54 -5.56
N GLN A 92 8.76 -0.53 -4.34
CA GLN A 92 7.32 -0.73 -4.14
C GLN A 92 6.50 0.42 -4.71
N THR A 93 6.94 1.66 -4.48
CA THR A 93 6.30 2.85 -5.07
C THR A 93 6.34 2.79 -6.59
N PHE A 94 7.47 2.36 -7.17
CA PHE A 94 7.59 2.18 -8.61
C PHE A 94 6.64 1.10 -9.14
N GLY A 95 6.53 -0.04 -8.46
CA GLY A 95 5.57 -1.09 -8.79
C GLY A 95 4.12 -0.60 -8.72
N LEU A 96 3.78 0.19 -7.69
CA LEU A 96 2.48 0.83 -7.56
C LEU A 96 2.18 1.77 -8.73
N ILE A 97 3.14 2.61 -9.12
CA ILE A 97 2.99 3.51 -10.27
C ILE A 97 2.79 2.71 -11.57
N ILE A 98 3.55 1.64 -11.77
CA ILE A 98 3.39 0.76 -12.93
C ILE A 98 1.98 0.18 -12.97
N VAL A 99 1.49 -0.40 -11.89
CA VAL A 99 0.13 -0.99 -11.84
C VAL A 99 -0.94 0.08 -11.99
N PHE A 100 -0.69 1.28 -11.47
CA PHE A 100 -1.58 2.42 -11.65
C PHE A 100 -1.66 2.86 -13.12
N LEU A 101 -0.56 2.85 -13.87
CA LEU A 101 -0.54 3.23 -15.29
C LEU A 101 -0.99 2.09 -16.23
N PHE A 102 -0.61 0.85 -15.91
CA PHE A 102 -0.83 -0.34 -16.71
C PHE A 102 -1.71 -1.36 -15.95
N PRO A 103 -3.04 -1.17 -15.96
CA PRO A 103 -3.97 -2.01 -15.21
C PRO A 103 -3.94 -3.48 -15.61
N GLU A 104 -3.58 -3.77 -16.86
CA GLU A 104 -3.52 -5.12 -17.41
C GLU A 104 -2.54 -6.02 -16.64
N ILE A 105 -1.49 -5.46 -16.04
CA ILE A 105 -0.54 -6.23 -15.21
C ILE A 105 -1.26 -6.84 -14.01
N ALA A 106 -2.18 -6.10 -13.41
CA ALA A 106 -2.98 -6.54 -12.28
C ALA A 106 -4.19 -7.38 -12.70
N LEU A 107 -4.80 -7.06 -13.84
CA LEU A 107 -6.06 -7.67 -14.29
C LEU A 107 -5.89 -8.86 -15.23
N TRP A 108 -4.69 -9.13 -15.75
CA TRP A 108 -4.46 -10.19 -16.73
C TRP A 108 -4.92 -11.56 -16.23
N LEU A 109 -4.59 -11.93 -15.00
CA LEU A 109 -4.99 -13.20 -14.42
C LEU A 109 -6.49 -13.23 -14.04
N PRO A 110 -7.04 -12.22 -13.32
CA PRO A 110 -8.48 -12.14 -13.06
C PRO A 110 -9.33 -12.29 -14.32
N ASN A 111 -9.00 -11.58 -15.40
CA ASN A 111 -9.74 -11.61 -16.67
C ASN A 111 -9.68 -12.97 -17.41
N LYS A 112 -8.82 -13.89 -16.98
CA LYS A 112 -8.69 -15.24 -17.54
C LYS A 112 -9.43 -16.29 -16.73
N LEU A 113 -9.69 -16.02 -15.44
CA LEU A 113 -10.31 -16.97 -14.52
C LEU A 113 -11.79 -16.67 -14.28
N PHE A 114 -12.19 -15.40 -14.38
CA PHE A 114 -13.54 -14.89 -14.15
C PHE A 114 -14.06 -14.18 -15.39
#